data_AF-A0A0M8ZU13-F1
#
_entry.id   AF-A0A0M8ZU13-F1
#
_cell.length_a   1.000
_cell.length_b   1.000
_cell.length_c   1.000
_cell.angle_alpha   90.00
_cell.angle_beta   90.00
_cell.angle_gamma   90.00
#
_symmetry.space_group_name_H-M   'P 1'
#
loop_
_entity.id
_entity.type
_entity.pdbx_description
1 polymer ?
#
loop_
_entity_poly.entity_id
_entity_poly.type
_entity_poly.pdbx_seq_one_letter_code
_entity_poly.pdbx_strand_id
1 'polypeptide(L)'
;FCQALDLEPNDNNALIARSKCHLLLGEPQKALQDAENALQFKMKNVSMANAVYCKAEALYYLNDFEMSLVYYYRGMRIRPEYGQFRLGVQKAKNAIQNILRKN
;
A
#
# COMPACT_ATOMS: atom_id res chain seq x y z
N PHE A 1 -4.91 18.91 4.17
CA PHE A 1 -3.50 18.63 4.47
C PHE A 1 -2.75 17.99 3.29
N CYS A 2 -2.95 18.48 2.06
CA CYS A 2 -2.14 18.07 0.89
C CYS A 2 -1.18 19.20 0.48
N GLN A 3 -0.50 19.81 1.44
CA GLN A 3 0.62 20.70 1.14
C GLN A 3 1.89 19.86 1.10
N ALA A 4 2.05 19.07 0.04
CA ALA A 4 3.38 18.69 -0.43
C ALA A 4 3.89 19.87 -1.26
N LEU A 5 4.23 20.96 -0.56
CA LEU A 5 4.94 22.10 -1.15
C LEU A 5 6.41 21.67 -1.27
N ASP A 6 6.92 21.69 -2.49
CA ASP A 6 8.34 21.61 -2.87
C ASP A 6 9.15 20.45 -2.26
N LEU A 7 8.70 19.20 -2.46
CA LEU A 7 9.55 18.03 -2.25
C LEU A 7 10.07 17.52 -3.59
N GLU A 8 11.36 17.20 -3.64
CA GLU A 8 11.99 16.61 -4.81
C GLU A 8 11.11 15.46 -5.35
N PRO A 9 10.90 15.36 -6.67
CA PRO A 9 10.03 14.34 -7.28
C PRO A 9 10.37 12.89 -6.90
N ASN A 10 11.55 12.66 -6.32
CA ASN A 10 12.11 11.37 -5.94
C ASN A 10 12.25 11.17 -4.41
N ASP A 11 11.70 12.05 -3.57
CA ASP A 11 11.63 11.78 -2.14
C ASP A 11 10.61 10.67 -1.85
N ASN A 12 11.11 9.51 -1.45
CA ASN A 12 10.30 8.36 -1.05
C ASN A 12 9.21 8.71 -0.05
N ASN A 13 9.47 9.61 0.91
CA ASN A 13 8.47 10.00 1.89
C ASN A 13 7.35 10.83 1.26
N ALA A 14 7.68 11.71 0.30
CA ALA A 14 6.69 12.47 -0.46
C ALA A 14 5.80 11.56 -1.29
N LEU A 15 6.39 10.58 -1.99
CA LEU A 15 5.67 9.58 -2.77
C LEU A 15 4.76 8.73 -1.88
N ILE A 16 5.24 8.27 -0.71
CA ILE A 16 4.41 7.54 0.26
C ILE A 16 3.25 8.40 0.78
N ALA A 17 3.51 9.66 1.11
CA ALA A 17 2.47 10.57 1.60
C ALA A 17 1.40 10.82 0.52
N ARG A 18 1.83 11.08 -0.72
CA ARG A 18 0.93 11.29 -1.86
C ARG A 18 0.12 10.03 -2.18
N SER A 19 0.75 8.86 -2.13
CA SER A 19 0.06 7.57 -2.27
C SER A 19 -1.08 7.41 -1.25
N LYS A 20 -0.83 7.74 0.03
CA LYS A 20 -1.88 7.74 1.07
C LYS A 20 -2.99 8.73 0.78
N CYS A 21 -2.67 9.93 0.31
CA CYS A 21 -3.68 10.91 -0.09
C CYS A 21 -4.55 10.38 -1.23
N HIS A 22 -3.94 9.77 -2.26
CA HIS A 22 -4.69 9.16 -3.36
C HIS A 22 -5.61 8.01 -2.89
N LEU A 23 -5.18 7.19 -1.91
CA LEU A 23 -6.06 6.19 -1.30
C LEU A 23 -7.27 6.84 -0.61
N LEU A 24 -7.06 7.91 0.16
CA LEU A 24 -8.13 8.64 0.83
C LEU A 24 -9.09 9.35 -0.15
N LEU A 25 -8.59 9.74 -1.32
CA LEU A 25 -9.37 10.35 -2.40
C LEU A 25 -10.08 9.32 -3.29
N GLY A 26 -9.89 8.02 -3.06
CA GLY A 26 -10.47 6.97 -3.92
C GLY A 26 -9.81 6.86 -5.28
N GLU A 27 -8.53 7.23 -5.40
CA GLU A 27 -7.72 7.16 -6.63
C GLU A 27 -6.65 6.05 -6.53
N PRO A 28 -7.03 4.77 -6.42
CA PRO A 28 -6.09 3.70 -6.08
C PRO A 28 -5.04 3.43 -7.15
N GLN A 29 -5.30 3.71 -8.44
CA GLN A 29 -4.29 3.60 -9.50
C GLN A 29 -3.14 4.58 -9.31
N LYS A 30 -3.45 5.84 -8.97
CA LYS A 30 -2.42 6.86 -8.68
C LYS A 30 -1.65 6.51 -7.41
N ALA A 31 -2.36 6.02 -6.39
CA ALA A 31 -1.74 5.53 -5.17
C ALA A 31 -0.74 4.40 -5.44
N LEU A 32 -1.12 3.44 -6.30
CA LEU A 32 -0.26 2.33 -6.68
C LEU A 32 1.03 2.83 -7.36
N GLN A 33 0.89 3.72 -8.34
CA GLN A 33 2.03 4.28 -9.06
C GLN A 33 3.03 4.96 -8.11
N ASP A 34 2.54 5.76 -7.17
CA ASP A 34 3.40 6.43 -6.19
C ASP A 34 4.08 5.46 -5.24
N ALA A 35 3.35 4.43 -4.77
CA ALA A 35 3.92 3.42 -3.90
C ALA A 35 5.00 2.59 -4.63
N GLU A 36 4.81 2.29 -5.91
CA GLU A 36 5.79 1.59 -6.74
C GLU A 36 7.02 2.45 -7.01
N ASN A 37 6.85 3.71 -7.36
CA ASN A 37 7.95 4.65 -7.56
C ASN A 37 8.77 4.80 -6.27
N ALA A 38 8.13 4.91 -5.10
CA ALA A 38 8.84 4.95 -3.83
C ALA A 38 9.69 3.68 -3.62
N LEU A 39 9.14 2.50 -3.93
CA LEU A 39 9.83 1.22 -3.74
C LEU A 39 11.00 0.97 -4.68
N GLN A 40 11.21 1.80 -5.72
CA GLN A 40 12.37 1.70 -6.61
C GLN A 40 13.67 2.13 -5.91
N PHE A 41 13.59 2.95 -4.86
CA PHE A 41 14.74 3.51 -4.19
C PHE A 41 15.02 2.85 -2.84
N LYS A 42 16.31 2.81 -2.46
CA LYS A 42 16.72 2.29 -1.16
C LYS A 42 16.23 3.21 -0.05
N MET A 43 15.48 2.66 0.90
CA MET A 43 14.99 3.40 2.07
C MET A 43 15.09 2.57 3.34
N LYS A 44 14.91 3.21 4.51
CA LYS A 44 14.88 2.53 5.81
C LYS A 44 13.66 1.61 5.91
N ASN A 45 13.78 0.55 6.71
CA ASN A 45 12.72 -0.45 6.90
C ASN A 45 11.34 0.16 7.23
N VAL A 46 11.29 1.22 8.04
CA VAL A 46 10.03 1.88 8.41
C VAL A 46 9.35 2.53 7.20
N SER A 47 10.09 3.31 6.39
CA SER A 47 9.55 3.91 5.15
C SER A 47 9.19 2.82 4.15
N MET A 48 10.01 1.77 4.03
CA MET A 48 9.75 0.65 3.13
C MET A 48 8.45 -0.08 3.50
N ALA A 49 8.23 -0.35 4.80
CA ALA A 49 6.98 -0.90 5.29
C ALA A 49 5.79 0.01 4.95
N ASN A 50 5.92 1.32 5.11
CA ASN A 50 4.85 2.25 4.75
C ASN A 50 4.54 2.25 3.24
N ALA A 51 5.56 2.19 2.37
CA ALA A 51 5.37 2.10 0.93
C ALA A 51 4.71 0.78 0.52
N VAL A 52 5.19 -0.35 1.07
CA VAL A 52 4.58 -1.68 0.87
C VAL A 52 3.12 -1.70 1.34
N TYR A 53 2.81 -1.05 2.46
CA TYR A 53 1.44 -0.93 2.93
C TYR A 53 0.55 -0.16 1.96
N CYS A 54 1.00 1.01 1.46
CA CYS A 54 0.22 1.78 0.48
C CYS A 54 0.00 0.99 -0.81
N LYS A 55 1.03 0.25 -1.28
CA LYS A 55 0.90 -0.65 -2.43
C LYS A 55 -0.14 -1.75 -2.18
N ALA A 56 -0.13 -2.39 -1.01
CA ALA A 56 -1.08 -3.44 -0.66
C ALA A 56 -2.52 -2.92 -0.60
N GLU A 57 -2.75 -1.75 0.01
CA GLU A 57 -4.07 -1.12 0.05
C GLU A 57 -4.52 -0.69 -1.35
N ALA A 58 -3.64 -0.11 -2.17
CA ALA A 58 -3.98 0.27 -3.54
C ALA A 58 -4.43 -0.94 -4.36
N LEU A 59 -3.70 -2.05 -4.29
CA LEU A 59 -4.07 -3.31 -4.93
C LEU A 59 -5.41 -3.85 -4.41
N TYR A 60 -5.67 -3.73 -3.11
CA TYR A 60 -6.95 -4.12 -2.51
C TYR A 60 -8.11 -3.32 -3.12
N TYR A 61 -7.99 -2.00 -3.21
CA TYR A 61 -9.01 -1.14 -3.81
C TYR A 61 -9.15 -1.32 -5.33
N LEU A 62 -8.13 -1.87 -6.00
CA LEU A 62 -8.18 -2.28 -7.41
C LEU A 62 -8.80 -3.67 -7.61
N ASN A 63 -9.25 -4.34 -6.54
CA ASN A 63 -9.73 -5.72 -6.53
C ASN A 63 -8.67 -6.78 -6.88
N ASP A 64 -7.39 -6.41 -6.90
CA ASP A 64 -6.28 -7.37 -7.00
C ASP A 64 -5.96 -7.90 -5.60
N PHE A 65 -6.90 -8.69 -5.07
CA PHE A 65 -6.87 -9.18 -3.70
C PHE A 65 -5.72 -10.16 -3.45
N GLU A 66 -5.33 -10.93 -4.47
CA GLU A 66 -4.24 -11.88 -4.39
C GLU A 66 -2.90 -11.16 -4.22
N MET A 67 -2.60 -10.18 -5.08
CA MET A 67 -1.37 -9.41 -4.95
C MET A 67 -1.38 -8.53 -3.71
N SER A 68 -2.53 -7.96 -3.36
CA SER A 68 -2.71 -7.24 -2.09
C SER A 68 -2.30 -8.10 -0.88
N LEU A 69 -2.79 -9.35 -0.81
CA LEU A 69 -2.44 -10.31 0.23
C LEU A 69 -0.93 -10.59 0.30
N VAL A 70 -0.29 -10.79 -0.85
CA VAL A 70 1.17 -10.99 -0.96
C VAL A 70 1.91 -9.81 -0.36
N TYR A 71 1.53 -8.58 -0.69
CA TYR A 71 2.21 -7.38 -0.19
C TYR A 71 1.94 -7.11 1.29
N TYR A 72 0.76 -7.42 1.82
CA TYR A 72 0.57 -7.35 3.27
C TYR A 72 1.51 -8.31 4.02
N TYR A 73 1.68 -9.55 3.54
CA TYR A 73 2.63 -10.49 4.14
C TYR A 73 4.09 -10.02 4.02
N ARG A 74 4.49 -9.44 2.88
CA ARG A 74 5.83 -8.83 2.74
C ARG A 74 6.03 -7.72 3.76
N GLY A 75 5.02 -6.87 3.93
CA GLY A 75 5.03 -5.81 4.93
C GLY A 75 5.17 -6.33 6.37
N MET A 76 4.49 -7.43 6.71
CA MET A 76 4.64 -8.08 8.02
C MET A 76 6.07 -8.57 8.28
N ARG A 77 6.81 -9.00 7.24
CA ARG A 77 8.23 -9.41 7.39
C ARG A 77 9.15 -8.21 7.68
N ILE A 78 8.79 -7.03 7.17
CA ILE A 78 9.55 -5.79 7.38
C ILE A 78 9.23 -5.19 8.75
N ARG A 79 7.94 -5.21 9.14
CA ARG A 79 7.44 -4.56 10.35
C ARG A 79 6.31 -5.37 11.02
N PRO A 80 6.62 -6.45 11.75
CA PRO A 80 5.63 -7.36 12.34
C PRO A 80 4.70 -6.70 13.36
N GLU A 81 5.17 -5.65 14.03
CA GLU A 81 4.42 -4.92 15.06
C GLU A 81 3.37 -3.96 14.46
N TYR A 82 3.43 -3.67 13.15
CA TYR A 82 2.44 -2.81 12.51
C TYR A 82 1.15 -3.58 12.22
N GLY A 83 0.19 -3.46 13.15
CA GLY A 83 -1.07 -4.22 13.13
C GLY A 83 -1.93 -4.05 11.88
N GLN A 84 -1.75 -2.96 11.11
CA GLN A 84 -2.48 -2.75 9.87
C GLN A 84 -2.21 -3.83 8.82
N PHE A 85 -1.01 -4.43 8.80
CA PHE A 85 -0.75 -5.54 7.90
C PHE A 85 -1.60 -6.77 8.22
N ARG A 86 -1.79 -7.09 9.52
CA ARG A 86 -2.65 -8.21 9.92
C ARG A 86 -4.11 -7.97 9.54
N LEU A 87 -4.58 -6.73 9.71
CA LEU A 87 -5.93 -6.33 9.29
C LEU A 87 -6.09 -6.45 7.77
N GLY A 88 -5.10 -5.99 7.00
CA GLY A 88 -5.06 -6.12 5.55
C GLY A 88 -5.12 -7.58 5.06
N VAL A 89 -4.33 -8.47 5.69
CA VAL A 89 -4.38 -9.92 5.40
C VAL A 89 -5.79 -10.47 5.60
N GLN A 90 -6.46 -10.13 6.71
CA GLN A 90 -7.81 -10.61 6.97
C GLN A 90 -8.81 -10.09 5.94
N LYS A 91 -8.74 -8.80 5.59
CA LYS A 91 -9.59 -8.18 4.57
C LYS A 91 -9.41 -8.86 3.21
N ALA A 92 -8.16 -9.01 2.74
CA ALA A 92 -7.86 -9.62 1.46
C ALA A 92 -8.31 -11.08 1.39
N LYS A 93 -8.07 -11.88 2.43
CA LYS A 93 -8.56 -13.28 2.50
C LYS A 93 -10.08 -13.36 2.43
N ASN A 94 -10.79 -12.51 3.19
CA ASN A 94 -12.24 -12.47 3.17
C ASN A 94 -12.77 -12.09 1.78
N ALA A 95 -12.15 -11.10 1.12
CA ALA A 95 -12.52 -10.69 -0.23
C ALA A 95 -12.36 -11.83 -1.25
N ILE A 96 -11.23 -12.54 -1.23
CA ILE A 96 -10.98 -13.71 -2.09
C ILE A 96 -12.03 -14.79 -1.84
N GLN A 97 -12.28 -15.15 -0.57
CA GLN A 97 -13.29 -16.16 -0.22
C GLN A 97 -14.69 -15.77 -0.67
N ASN A 98 -15.05 -14.49 -0.54
CA ASN A 98 -16.36 -14.00 -0.96
C ASN A 98 -16.54 -14.06 -2.48
N ILE A 99 -15.49 -13.84 -3.26
CA ILE A 99 -15.54 -14.01 -4.72
C ILE A 99 -15.71 -15.49 -5.08
N LEU A 100 -14.92 -16.37 -4.47
CA LEU A 100 -14.99 -17.81 -4.74
C LEU A 100 -16.34 -18.44 -4.36
N ARG A 101 -17.03 -17.89 -3.36
CA ARG A 101 -18.37 -18.34 -2.95
C ARG A 101 -19.51 -17.83 -3.84
N LYS A 102 -19.27 -16.77 -4.61
CA LYS A 102 -20.27 -16.15 -5.49
C LYS A 102 -20.24 -16.68 -6.93
N ASN A 103 -19.24 -17.51 -7.24
CA ASN A 103 -19.09 -18.24 -8.50
C ASN A 103 -19.47 -19.70 -8.30
#